data_AF-A0A453E6S2-F1
#
_entry.id   AF-A0A453E6S2-F1
#
_cell.length_a   1.000
_cell.length_b   1.000
_cell.length_c   1.000
_cell.angle_alpha   90.00
_cell.angle_beta   90.00
_cell.angle_gamma   90.00
#
_symmetry.space_group_name_H-M   'P 1'
#
loop_
_entity.id
_entity.type
_entity.pdbx_description
1 polymer ?
#
loop_
_entity_poly.entity_id
_entity_poly.type
_entity_poly.pdbx_seq_one_letter_code
_entity_poly.pdbx_strand_id
1 'polypeptide(L)'
;MGQALAPGGVVVDMPSLGGPSSAARINVSADGQYVDAGGEQMWIDVLRATLERGVAPRSWTDYLHLTVGGTLSNAGISGQTYRHGPQISNVLELDVITGTYARTIWASTHQHAPRSQATPSRAGKKMSLSTN
;
A
#
# COMPACT_ATOMS: atom_id res chain seq x y z
N MET A 1 -7.98 7.02 21.66
CA MET A 1 -7.71 5.66 21.16
C MET A 1 -9.02 5.11 20.59
N GLY A 2 -9.00 4.35 19.49
CA GLY A 2 -10.22 3.91 18.78
C GLY A 2 -10.38 4.42 17.35
N GLN A 3 -9.29 4.88 16.70
CA GLN A 3 -9.32 5.40 15.33
C GLN A 3 -9.80 4.38 14.27
N ALA A 4 -9.75 3.09 14.59
CA ALA A 4 -10.23 2.01 13.73
C ALA A 4 -11.63 1.48 14.13
N LEU A 5 -12.30 2.11 15.10
CA LEU A 5 -13.63 1.70 15.56
C LEU A 5 -14.72 2.56 14.90
N ALA A 6 -15.88 1.94 14.66
CA ALA A 6 -17.08 2.62 14.18
C ALA A 6 -18.26 2.36 15.14
N PRO A 7 -18.43 3.18 16.20
CA PRO A 7 -19.54 3.01 17.14
C PRO A 7 -20.89 3.07 16.44
N GLY A 8 -21.69 2.00 16.54
CA GLY A 8 -22.98 1.89 15.84
C GLY A 8 -22.89 1.80 14.31
N GLY A 9 -21.68 1.59 13.77
CA GLY A 9 -21.41 1.52 12.34
C GLY A 9 -20.90 0.15 11.89
N VAL A 10 -20.35 0.12 10.68
CA VAL A 10 -19.75 -1.08 10.07
C VAL A 10 -18.24 -0.94 10.06
N VAL A 11 -17.54 -1.98 10.52
CA VAL A 11 -16.08 -2.10 10.41
C VAL A 11 -15.75 -3.07 9.28
N VAL A 12 -14.85 -2.68 8.39
CA VAL A 12 -14.34 -3.57 7.34
C VAL A 12 -13.12 -4.30 7.85
N ASP A 13 -13.21 -5.62 7.92
CA ASP A 13 -12.07 -6.49 8.26
C ASP A 13 -11.12 -6.59 7.04
N MET A 14 -10.18 -5.64 6.94
CA MET A 14 -9.26 -5.54 5.80
C MET A 14 -8.42 -6.83 5.60
N PRO A 15 -7.86 -7.50 6.63
CA PRO A 15 -7.16 -8.78 6.48
C PRO A 15 -7.93 -9.86 5.69
N SER A 16 -9.27 -9.86 5.75
CA SER A 16 -10.09 -10.83 5.00
C SER A 16 -9.91 -10.75 3.47
N LEU A 17 -9.41 -9.62 2.92
CA LEU A 17 -9.10 -9.50 1.50
C LEU A 17 -7.92 -10.39 1.06
N GLY A 18 -7.05 -10.83 1.98
CA GLY A 18 -5.84 -11.61 1.71
C GLY A 18 -6.02 -13.13 1.80
N GLY A 19 -7.25 -13.65 1.75
CA GLY A 19 -7.52 -15.09 1.94
C GLY A 19 -6.94 -16.02 0.86
N PRO A 20 -6.96 -17.35 1.08
CA PRO A 20 -6.33 -18.35 0.19
C PRO A 20 -6.85 -18.35 -1.25
N SER A 21 -8.07 -17.87 -1.47
CA SER A 21 -8.71 -17.76 -2.79
C SER A 21 -8.51 -16.41 -3.47
N SER A 22 -7.81 -15.47 -2.84
CA SER A 22 -7.56 -14.13 -3.37
C SER A 22 -6.45 -14.14 -4.40
N ALA A 23 -6.57 -13.30 -5.43
CA ALA A 23 -5.46 -13.00 -6.33
C ALA A 23 -4.25 -12.48 -5.54
N ALA A 24 -3.03 -12.68 -6.07
CA ALA A 24 -1.80 -12.23 -5.44
C ALA A 24 -1.89 -10.74 -5.03
N ARG A 25 -1.78 -10.49 -3.73
CA ARG A 25 -1.95 -9.17 -3.12
C ARG A 25 -0.63 -8.42 -2.94
N ILE A 26 0.49 -9.08 -3.20
CA ILE A 26 1.83 -8.49 -3.25
C ILE A 26 2.47 -8.93 -4.57
N ASN A 27 2.85 -7.97 -5.42
CA ASN A 27 3.43 -8.26 -6.72
C ASN A 27 4.58 -7.29 -7.01
N VAL A 28 5.79 -7.82 -7.05
CA VAL A 28 7.00 -7.05 -7.39
C VAL A 28 7.08 -6.91 -8.90
N SER A 29 7.33 -5.70 -9.39
CA SER A 29 7.47 -5.44 -10.82
C SER A 29 8.60 -6.27 -11.43
N ALA A 30 8.46 -6.62 -12.72
CA ALA A 30 9.44 -7.47 -13.40
C ALA A 30 10.84 -6.85 -13.46
N ASP A 31 10.92 -5.52 -13.47
CA ASP A 31 12.14 -4.70 -13.45
C ASP A 31 12.62 -4.34 -12.02
N GLY A 32 11.92 -4.80 -10.98
CA GLY A 32 12.27 -4.57 -9.58
C GLY A 32 12.18 -3.12 -9.11
N GLN A 33 11.56 -2.22 -9.87
CA GLN A 33 11.47 -0.78 -9.55
C GLN A 33 10.35 -0.46 -8.54
N TYR A 34 9.29 -1.27 -8.49
CA TYR A 34 8.17 -1.07 -7.58
C TYR A 34 7.55 -2.38 -7.09
N VAL A 35 6.77 -2.28 -6.02
CA VAL A 35 5.90 -3.36 -5.53
C VAL A 35 4.45 -2.88 -5.46
N ASP A 36 3.54 -3.68 -5.99
CA ASP A 36 2.10 -3.52 -5.79
C ASP A 36 1.70 -4.27 -4.53
N ALA A 37 1.17 -3.58 -3.52
CA ALA A 37 0.71 -4.20 -2.29
C ALA A 37 -0.74 -3.82 -1.96
N GLY A 38 -1.55 -4.79 -1.59
CA GLY A 38 -2.87 -4.55 -1.02
C GLY A 38 -2.78 -3.74 0.27
N GLY A 39 -3.74 -2.85 0.51
CA GLY A 39 -3.76 -2.02 1.73
C GLY A 39 -3.87 -2.83 3.02
N GLU A 40 -4.37 -4.06 2.93
CA GLU A 40 -4.49 -5.01 4.04
C GLU A 40 -3.18 -5.75 4.37
N GLN A 41 -2.19 -5.74 3.46
CA GLN A 41 -0.96 -6.50 3.61
C GLN A 41 -0.09 -5.93 4.72
N MET A 42 0.61 -6.79 5.46
CA MET A 42 1.59 -6.35 6.44
C MET A 42 2.93 -6.01 5.78
N TRP A 43 3.65 -5.03 6.33
CA TRP A 43 4.98 -4.67 5.85
C TRP A 43 5.99 -5.83 5.93
N ILE A 44 5.84 -6.75 6.89
CA ILE A 44 6.68 -7.94 6.98
C ILE A 44 6.51 -8.87 5.76
N ASP A 45 5.30 -8.99 5.22
CA ASP A 45 5.03 -9.83 4.06
C ASP A 45 5.47 -9.15 2.77
N VAL A 46 5.32 -7.82 2.69
CA VAL A 46 5.91 -7.03 1.60
C VAL A 46 7.42 -7.22 1.56
N LEU A 47 8.11 -7.15 2.71
CA LEU A 47 9.55 -7.36 2.80
C LEU A 47 9.94 -8.76 2.30
N ARG A 48 9.24 -9.80 2.76
CA ARG A 48 9.52 -11.19 2.33
C ARG A 48 9.42 -11.33 0.81
N ALA A 49 8.33 -10.85 0.23
CA ALA A 49 8.10 -10.92 -1.22
C ALA A 49 9.13 -10.12 -2.03
N THR A 50 9.57 -8.96 -1.53
CA THR A 50 10.58 -8.14 -2.22
C THR A 50 11.97 -8.76 -2.12
N LEU A 51 12.31 -9.39 -0.99
CA LEU A 51 13.59 -10.06 -0.79
C LEU A 51 13.75 -11.29 -1.69
N GLU A 52 12.67 -12.02 -1.99
CA GLU A 52 12.67 -13.10 -2.99
C GLU A 52 13.12 -12.62 -4.39
N ARG A 53 13.00 -11.30 -4.64
CA ARG A 53 13.42 -10.64 -5.88
C ARG A 53 14.70 -9.80 -5.72
N GLY A 54 15.35 -9.83 -4.55
CA GLY A 54 16.59 -9.11 -4.29
C GLY A 54 16.43 -7.58 -4.14
N VAL A 55 15.22 -7.11 -3.86
CA VAL A 55 14.88 -5.68 -3.73
C VAL A 55 14.16 -5.41 -2.41
N ALA A 56 14.08 -4.14 -2.01
CA ALA A 56 13.42 -3.74 -0.77
C ALA A 56 12.83 -2.32 -0.86
N PRO A 57 11.71 -2.02 -0.17
CA PRO A 57 11.23 -0.66 0.03
C PRO A 57 12.31 0.27 0.62
N ARG A 58 12.28 1.55 0.18
CA ARG A 58 13.27 2.58 0.59
C ARG A 58 13.02 3.17 1.98
N SER A 59 11.78 3.12 2.45
CA SER A 59 11.35 3.73 3.71
C SER A 59 10.46 2.76 4.49
N TRP A 60 10.69 2.69 5.79
CA TRP A 60 10.13 1.69 6.70
C TRP A 60 9.45 2.32 7.91
N THR A 61 8.79 1.49 8.68
CA THR A 61 8.41 1.76 10.08
C THR A 61 9.29 0.92 11.00
N ASP A 62 9.47 1.37 12.24
CA ASP A 62 10.25 0.63 13.24
C ASP A 62 9.58 -0.71 13.64
N TYR A 63 8.30 -0.89 13.30
CA TYR A 63 7.54 -2.11 13.53
C TYR A 63 6.86 -2.57 12.21
N LEU A 64 7.13 -3.82 11.81
CA LEU A 64 6.72 -4.35 10.49
C LEU A 64 5.38 -5.11 10.49
N HIS A 65 4.79 -5.39 11.66
CA HIS A 65 3.44 -5.97 11.75
C HIS A 65 2.38 -4.86 11.75
N LEU A 66 2.53 -3.91 10.84
CA LEU A 66 1.57 -2.85 10.52
C LEU A 66 1.13 -3.03 9.07
N THR A 67 -0.12 -2.70 8.78
CA THR A 67 -0.63 -2.78 7.41
C THR A 67 -0.14 -1.63 6.56
N VAL A 68 0.04 -1.86 5.25
CA VAL A 68 0.42 -0.84 4.27
C VAL A 68 -0.58 0.33 4.30
N GLY A 69 -1.87 0.04 4.29
CA GLY A 69 -2.91 1.08 4.36
C GLY A 69 -2.85 1.88 5.65
N GLY A 70 -2.66 1.21 6.80
CA GLY A 70 -2.64 1.86 8.10
C GLY A 70 -1.48 2.84 8.30
N THR A 71 -0.28 2.51 7.81
CA THR A 71 0.87 3.42 7.92
C THR A 71 0.77 4.58 6.94
N LEU A 72 0.30 4.34 5.71
CA LEU A 72 0.13 5.38 4.68
C LEU A 72 -0.97 6.39 5.02
N SER A 73 -1.97 6.01 5.83
CA SER A 73 -2.97 6.96 6.35
C SER A 73 -2.43 7.92 7.42
N ASN A 74 -1.25 7.65 7.98
CA ASN A 74 -0.65 8.45 9.06
C ASN A 74 0.65 9.16 8.65
N ALA A 75 1.62 8.43 8.10
CA ALA A 75 2.84 8.90 7.42
C ALA A 75 3.82 7.73 7.17
N GLY A 76 4.03 6.89 8.19
CA GLY A 76 5.05 5.84 8.21
C GLY A 76 6.47 6.43 8.31
N ILE A 77 6.93 6.73 9.52
CA ILE A 77 8.23 7.37 9.79
C ILE A 77 9.16 6.37 10.49
N SER A 78 10.44 6.37 10.12
CA SER A 78 11.53 5.63 10.78
C SER A 78 12.87 6.33 10.50
N GLY A 79 14.00 5.71 10.86
CA GLY A 79 15.36 6.23 10.70
C GLY A 79 15.78 6.49 9.25
N GLN A 80 15.08 5.97 8.25
CA GLN A 80 15.34 6.21 6.83
C GLN A 80 14.71 7.52 6.32
N THR A 81 13.78 8.10 7.09
CA THR A 81 13.00 9.29 6.69
C THR A 81 13.87 10.48 6.31
N TYR A 82 15.05 10.64 6.91
CA TYR A 82 15.94 11.77 6.57
C TYR A 82 16.52 11.69 5.16
N ARG A 83 16.67 10.49 4.58
CA ARG A 83 17.19 10.31 3.21
C ARG A 83 16.09 10.15 2.18
N HIS A 84 15.07 9.36 2.52
CA HIS A 84 14.06 8.91 1.56
C HIS A 84 12.68 9.52 1.82
N GLY A 85 12.52 10.34 2.86
CA GLY A 85 11.21 10.77 3.33
C GLY A 85 10.43 9.64 3.99
N PRO A 86 9.26 9.97 4.58
CA PRO A 86 8.37 8.97 5.15
C PRO A 86 7.82 8.02 4.07
N GLN A 87 7.17 6.92 4.48
CA GLN A 87 6.55 5.96 3.57
C GLN A 87 5.60 6.65 2.57
N ILE A 88 4.79 7.62 3.01
CA ILE A 88 3.89 8.38 2.11
C ILE A 88 4.60 9.11 0.96
N SER A 89 5.89 9.42 1.08
CA SER A 89 6.69 10.05 0.03
C SER A 89 7.26 9.07 -0.99
N ASN A 90 7.15 7.76 -0.73
CA ASN A 90 7.69 6.68 -1.57
C ASN A 90 6.59 5.88 -2.28
N VAL A 91 5.39 6.44 -2.34
CA VAL A 91 4.21 5.89 -3.03
C VAL A 91 4.11 6.51 -4.41
N LEU A 92 4.02 5.66 -5.46
CA LEU A 92 3.86 6.11 -6.84
C LEU A 92 2.40 6.36 -7.17
N GLU A 93 1.53 5.43 -6.78
CA GLU A 93 0.10 5.52 -7.04
C GLU A 93 -0.75 4.73 -6.04
N LEU A 94 -2.03 5.12 -5.93
CA LEU A 94 -3.01 4.52 -5.05
C LEU A 94 -4.34 4.24 -5.75
N ASP A 95 -4.84 3.02 -5.57
CA ASP A 95 -6.27 2.71 -5.68
C ASP A 95 -6.99 3.06 -4.38
N VAL A 96 -8.04 3.89 -4.46
CA VAL A 96 -8.83 4.31 -3.30
C VAL A 96 -10.33 4.22 -3.61
N ILE A 97 -11.08 3.55 -2.73
CA ILE A 97 -12.55 3.59 -2.76
C ILE A 97 -13.01 4.80 -1.95
N THR A 98 -13.73 5.73 -2.57
CA THR A 98 -14.27 6.91 -1.90
C THR A 98 -15.67 6.66 -1.35
N GLY A 99 -16.06 7.42 -0.31
CA GLY A 99 -17.38 7.29 0.33
C GLY A 99 -18.57 7.73 -0.53
N THR A 100 -18.31 8.34 -1.68
CA THR A 100 -19.34 8.81 -2.61
C THR A 100 -19.52 7.78 -3.73
N TYR A 101 -20.49 6.88 -3.57
CA TYR A 101 -20.90 5.85 -4.55
C TYR A 101 -19.84 4.80 -4.93
N ALA A 102 -19.02 4.35 -3.98
CA ALA A 102 -18.08 3.22 -4.18
C ALA A 102 -17.23 3.35 -5.47
N ARG A 103 -16.70 4.55 -5.72
CA ARG A 103 -15.84 4.81 -6.87
C ARG A 103 -14.38 4.53 -6.52
N THR A 104 -13.71 3.70 -7.32
CA THR A 104 -12.25 3.59 -7.29
C THR A 104 -11.63 4.76 -8.06
N ILE A 105 -10.75 5.52 -7.40
CA ILE A 105 -9.94 6.55 -8.02
C ILE A 105 -8.48 6.11 -8.04
N TRP A 106 -7.79 6.53 -9.11
CA TRP A 106 -6.35 6.37 -9.30
C TRP A 106 -5.67 7.71 -9.04
N ALA A 107 -4.74 7.75 -8.10
CA ALA A 107 -3.98 8.96 -7.77
C ALA A 107 -2.49 8.72 -7.95
N SER A 108 -1.79 9.57 -8.72
CA SER A 108 -0.33 9.56 -8.85
C SER A 108 0.23 10.98 -8.85
N THR A 109 1.45 11.17 -8.33
CA THR A 109 2.09 12.49 -8.21
C THR A 109 2.46 13.11 -9.56
N HIS A 110 2.40 12.36 -10.67
CA HIS A 110 2.69 12.83 -12.02
C HIS A 110 1.46 13.06 -12.90
N GLN A 111 0.24 12.82 -12.40
CA GLN A 111 -1.00 13.09 -13.13
C GLN A 111 -2.06 13.72 -12.22
N HIS A 112 -2.24 15.04 -12.34
CA HIS A 112 -3.21 15.83 -11.58
C HIS A 112 -4.66 15.76 -12.11
N ALA A 113 -5.08 14.65 -12.72
CA ALA A 113 -6.47 14.49 -13.17
C ALA A 113 -7.01 13.07 -12.89
N PRO A 114 -8.12 12.92 -12.14
CA PRO A 114 -8.74 11.62 -11.94
C PRO A 114 -9.29 11.10 -13.28
N ARG A 115 -8.69 10.03 -13.82
CA ARG A 115 -9.18 9.37 -15.05
C ARG A 115 -10.19 8.30 -14.65
N SER A 116 -11.42 8.40 -15.15
CA SER A 116 -12.58 7.58 -14.74
C SER A 116 -12.67 6.18 -15.37
N GLN A 117 -11.57 5.62 -15.86
CA GLN A 117 -11.55 4.27 -16.44
C GLN A 117 -10.42 3.46 -15.82
N ALA A 118 -10.73 2.76 -14.74
CA ALA A 118 -9.87 1.70 -14.19
C ALA A 118 -10.54 0.36 -14.47
N THR A 119 -9.88 -0.47 -15.28
CA THR A 119 -10.22 -1.88 -15.50
C THR A 119 -10.14 -2.63 -14.15
N PRO A 120 -11.05 -3.56 -13.80
CA PRO A 120 -11.19 -4.06 -12.42
C PRO A 120 -10.08 -5.00 -11.89
N SER A 121 -8.92 -5.09 -12.54
CA SER A 121 -7.99 -6.22 -12.32
C SER A 121 -6.80 -5.97 -11.39
N ARG A 122 -6.66 -4.80 -10.77
CA ARG A 122 -5.52 -4.52 -9.89
C ARG A 122 -5.93 -3.50 -8.84
N ALA A 123 -6.17 -3.96 -7.61
CA ALA A 123 -6.38 -3.10 -6.44
C ALA A 123 -5.10 -3.15 -5.60
N GLY A 124 -4.16 -2.24 -5.86
CA GLY A 124 -2.84 -2.26 -5.23
C GLY A 124 -2.24 -0.86 -5.06
N LYS A 125 -1.55 -0.62 -3.95
CA LYS A 125 -0.64 0.52 -3.77
C LYS A 125 0.68 0.20 -4.48
N LYS A 126 1.21 1.10 -5.32
CA LYS A 126 2.59 0.94 -5.84
C LYS A 126 3.59 1.70 -4.99
N MET A 127 4.60 1.01 -4.50
CA MET A 127 5.68 1.58 -3.68
C MET A 127 7.01 1.49 -4.42
N SER A 128 7.85 2.51 -4.34
CA SER A 128 9.19 2.49 -4.95
C SER A 128 10.15 1.60 -4.15
N LEU A 129 10.95 0.81 -4.87
CA LEU A 129 11.96 -0.09 -4.32
C LEU A 129 13.38 0.44 -4.55
N SER A 130 14.33 -0.05 -3.76
CA SER A 130 15.77 0.05 -3.99
C SER A 130 16.37 -1.35 -4.05
N THR A 131 17.43 -1.47 -4.84
CA THR A 131 18.37 -2.59 -4.73
C THR A 131 19.18 -2.44 -3.45
N ASN A 132 19.54 -3.59 -2.85
CA ASN A 132 20.53 -3.69 -1.78
C ASN A 132 21.94 -3.36 -2.27
#